data_AF-A0A4R4AVZ2-F1
#
_entry.id   AF-A0A4R4AVZ2-F1
#
_cell.length_a   1.000
_cell.length_b   1.000
_cell.length_c   1.000
_cell.angle_alpha   90.00
_cell.angle_beta   90.00
_cell.angle_gamma   90.00
#
_symmetry.space_group_name_H-M   'P 1'
#
loop_
_entity.id
_entity.type
_entity.pdbx_description
1 polymer ?
#
loop_
_entity_poly.entity_id
_entity_poly.type
_entity_poly.pdbx_seq_one_letter_code
_entity_poly.pdbx_strand_id
1 'polypeptide(L)'
;MLNSILKWNKEDIRKKWNTKLLVRYRLRGLLKHRYENSPFKAINDLYPNQFKEWEFGMTPLNFWTKEKALTILKWIIEEKEGLSQEKLLGLYGKKWLEKNKLGAPLAMYWNSSPYAMINDLYPRRFKEWEFRVTPVGYWSKRKALEALRWTIEEKEKLDEKQLLKVFNQKWLIKQKLWTPLKRYWKGSPYEMLIALYSNRFSKNMLKGYI
;
A
#
# COMPACT_ATOMS: atom_id res chain seq x y z
N MET A 1 -21.96 -31.33 -0.85
CA MET A 1 -21.30 -32.51 -0.26
C MET A 1 -20.25 -32.17 0.81
N LEU A 2 -19.38 -31.16 0.62
CA LEU A 2 -18.41 -30.75 1.66
C LEU A 2 -19.05 -29.96 2.83
N ASN A 3 -19.97 -29.04 2.53
CA ASN A 3 -20.70 -28.25 3.55
C ASN A 3 -21.57 -29.09 4.49
N SER A 4 -22.12 -30.21 4.01
CA SER A 4 -22.92 -31.12 4.84
C SER A 4 -22.09 -31.94 5.83
N ILE A 5 -20.78 -32.10 5.59
CA ILE A 5 -19.86 -32.87 6.44
C ILE A 5 -19.05 -31.96 7.37
N LEU A 6 -18.51 -30.86 6.83
CA LEU A 6 -17.58 -30.00 7.58
C LEU A 6 -18.25 -28.81 8.25
N LYS A 7 -19.46 -28.42 7.83
CA LYS A 7 -20.19 -27.22 8.30
C LYS A 7 -19.33 -25.95 8.28
N TRP A 8 -18.42 -25.84 7.33
CA TRP A 8 -17.51 -24.69 7.20
C TRP A 8 -18.19 -23.54 6.47
N ASN A 9 -17.99 -22.32 6.97
CA ASN A 9 -18.32 -21.13 6.19
C ASN A 9 -17.20 -20.82 5.17
N LYS A 10 -17.40 -19.80 4.32
CA LYS A 10 -16.40 -19.40 3.30
C LYS A 10 -15.04 -19.05 3.93
N GLU A 11 -15.04 -18.46 5.11
CA GLU A 11 -13.81 -18.06 5.80
C GLU A 11 -13.04 -19.28 6.36
N ASP A 12 -13.78 -20.27 6.87
CA ASP A 12 -13.21 -21.55 7.27
C ASP A 12 -12.56 -22.25 6.07
N ILE A 13 -13.21 -22.25 4.90
CA ILE A 13 -12.65 -22.83 3.68
C ILE A 13 -11.33 -22.14 3.32
N ARG A 14 -11.29 -20.80 3.26
CA ARG A 14 -10.05 -20.03 2.95
C ARG A 14 -8.89 -20.36 3.90
N LYS A 15 -9.18 -20.55 5.19
CA LYS A 15 -8.15 -20.80 6.22
C LYS A 15 -7.72 -22.25 6.30
N LYS A 16 -8.68 -23.18 6.21
CA LYS A 16 -8.46 -24.59 6.56
C LYS A 16 -8.19 -25.46 5.33
N TRP A 17 -8.56 -25.03 4.12
CA TRP A 17 -8.21 -25.72 2.88
C TRP A 17 -6.72 -25.57 2.56
N ASN A 18 -5.93 -26.54 2.99
CA ASN A 18 -4.48 -26.55 2.85
C ASN A 18 -3.92 -27.98 2.73
N THR A 19 -2.63 -28.09 2.41
CA THR A 19 -1.96 -29.38 2.22
C THR A 19 -2.06 -30.31 3.43
N LYS A 20 -2.02 -29.78 4.66
CA LYS A 20 -2.16 -30.61 5.88
C LYS A 20 -3.53 -31.26 5.96
N LEU A 21 -4.59 -30.50 5.65
CA LEU A 21 -5.95 -31.02 5.57
C LEU A 21 -6.06 -32.12 4.50
N LEU A 22 -5.53 -31.85 3.30
CA LEU A 22 -5.60 -32.78 2.17
C LEU A 22 -4.86 -34.09 2.45
N VAL A 23 -3.75 -34.03 3.20
CA VAL A 23 -3.04 -35.22 3.71
C VAL A 23 -3.91 -35.96 4.72
N ARG A 24 -4.46 -35.27 5.72
CA ARG A 24 -5.26 -35.87 6.80
C ARG A 24 -6.46 -36.66 6.26
N TYR A 25 -7.13 -36.14 5.25
CA TYR A 25 -8.28 -36.79 4.61
C TYR A 25 -7.91 -37.70 3.43
N ARG A 26 -6.61 -38.00 3.25
CA ARG A 26 -6.09 -38.88 2.18
C ARG A 26 -6.51 -38.46 0.76
N LEU A 27 -6.72 -37.17 0.54
CA LEU A 27 -7.19 -36.59 -0.73
C LEU A 27 -6.08 -36.40 -1.77
N ARG A 28 -4.82 -36.74 -1.46
CA ARG A 28 -3.69 -36.59 -2.39
C ARG A 28 -3.86 -37.43 -3.67
N GLY A 29 -4.35 -38.66 -3.54
CA GLY A 29 -4.63 -39.51 -4.71
C GLY A 29 -5.69 -38.88 -5.62
N LEU A 30 -6.79 -38.41 -5.04
CA LEU A 30 -7.84 -37.69 -5.76
C LEU A 30 -7.29 -36.46 -6.50
N LEU A 31 -6.51 -35.62 -5.81
CA LEU A 31 -5.91 -34.44 -6.42
C LEU A 31 -4.97 -34.79 -7.58
N LYS A 32 -4.16 -35.85 -7.43
CA LYS A 32 -3.26 -36.32 -8.48
C LYS A 32 -4.03 -36.79 -9.72
N HIS A 33 -5.06 -37.60 -9.53
CA HIS A 33 -5.76 -38.26 -10.64
C HIS A 33 -6.84 -37.40 -11.31
N ARG A 34 -7.43 -36.44 -10.60
CA ARG A 34 -8.57 -35.64 -11.10
C ARG A 34 -8.26 -34.16 -11.27
N TYR A 35 -7.25 -33.64 -10.58
CA TYR A 35 -7.03 -32.20 -10.46
C TYR A 35 -5.57 -31.78 -10.67
N GLU A 36 -4.74 -32.62 -11.30
CA GLU A 36 -3.32 -32.32 -11.61
C GLU A 36 -2.51 -31.83 -10.40
N ASN A 37 -2.77 -32.42 -9.22
CA ASN A 37 -2.18 -31.98 -7.95
C ASN A 37 -2.52 -30.52 -7.56
N SER A 38 -3.61 -29.93 -8.07
CA SER A 38 -4.07 -28.59 -7.70
C SER A 38 -5.20 -28.65 -6.67
N PRO A 39 -4.92 -28.30 -5.40
CA PRO A 39 -5.95 -28.04 -4.40
C PRO A 39 -6.98 -27.01 -4.85
N PHE A 40 -6.58 -26.02 -5.65
CA PHE A 40 -7.47 -24.97 -6.11
C PHE A 40 -8.47 -25.48 -7.16
N LYS A 41 -8.03 -26.31 -8.12
CA LYS A 41 -8.95 -26.93 -9.09
C LYS A 41 -10.06 -27.71 -8.39
N ALA A 42 -9.72 -28.48 -7.35
CA ALA A 42 -10.70 -29.25 -6.58
C ALA A 42 -11.70 -28.38 -5.82
N ILE A 43 -11.27 -27.29 -5.17
CA ILE A 43 -12.21 -26.42 -4.44
C ILE A 43 -13.04 -25.55 -5.39
N ASN A 44 -12.50 -25.16 -6.55
CA ASN A 44 -13.23 -24.44 -7.58
C ASN A 44 -14.27 -25.34 -8.28
N ASP A 45 -14.01 -26.63 -8.42
CA ASP A 45 -15.00 -27.61 -8.89
C ASP A 45 -16.17 -27.74 -7.90
N LEU A 46 -15.88 -27.78 -6.59
CA LEU A 46 -16.91 -27.83 -5.54
C LEU A 46 -17.68 -26.51 -5.35
N TYR A 47 -17.01 -25.37 -5.57
CA TYR A 47 -17.56 -24.03 -5.41
C TYR A 47 -17.16 -23.14 -6.60
N PRO A 48 -17.80 -23.33 -7.77
CA PRO A 48 -17.43 -22.63 -8.99
C PRO A 48 -17.38 -21.13 -8.82
N ASN A 49 -16.23 -20.54 -9.13
CA ASN A 49 -15.97 -19.10 -9.14
C ASN A 49 -16.22 -18.38 -7.80
N GLN A 50 -16.37 -19.12 -6.69
CA GLN A 50 -16.61 -18.52 -5.37
C GLN A 50 -15.33 -18.09 -4.67
N PHE A 51 -14.21 -18.68 -5.05
CA PHE A 51 -12.90 -18.43 -4.45
C PHE A 51 -11.87 -18.09 -5.52
N LYS A 52 -10.88 -17.30 -5.14
CA LYS A 52 -9.67 -17.07 -5.93
C LYS A 52 -8.50 -17.82 -5.30
N GLU A 53 -7.56 -18.27 -6.12
CA GLU A 53 -6.45 -19.12 -5.68
C GLU A 53 -5.57 -18.47 -4.61
N TRP A 54 -5.43 -17.14 -4.65
CA TRP A 54 -4.68 -16.36 -3.67
C TRP A 54 -5.44 -16.07 -2.36
N GLU A 55 -6.71 -16.45 -2.25
CA GLU A 55 -7.48 -16.29 -1.00
C GLU A 55 -7.16 -17.37 0.04
N PHE A 56 -6.47 -18.44 -0.37
CA PHE A 56 -6.11 -19.56 0.49
C PHE A 56 -4.80 -19.31 1.27
N GLY A 57 -4.61 -20.06 2.36
CA GLY A 57 -3.45 -19.87 3.26
C GLY A 57 -2.07 -20.11 2.62
N MET A 58 -1.99 -20.88 1.53
CA MET A 58 -0.76 -21.08 0.76
C MET A 58 -1.09 -21.08 -0.73
N THR A 59 -0.42 -20.22 -1.49
CA THR A 59 -0.43 -20.28 -2.96
C THR A 59 0.50 -21.41 -3.42
N PRO A 60 0.18 -22.14 -4.52
CA PRO A 60 1.07 -23.18 -5.04
C PRO A 60 2.48 -22.69 -5.35
N LEU A 61 3.42 -23.64 -5.46
CA LEU A 61 4.77 -23.35 -5.95
C LEU A 61 4.67 -22.72 -7.35
N ASN A 62 5.45 -21.66 -7.60
CA ASN A 62 5.45 -20.89 -8.86
C ASN A 62 4.12 -20.21 -9.21
N PHE A 63 3.21 -20.04 -8.24
CA PHE A 63 1.97 -19.32 -8.46
C PHE A 63 2.20 -17.85 -8.83
N TRP A 64 3.15 -17.19 -8.17
CA TRP A 64 3.40 -15.77 -8.35
C TRP A 64 4.19 -15.51 -9.63
N THR A 65 3.66 -14.57 -10.43
CA THR A 65 4.42 -13.78 -11.40
C THR A 65 4.24 -12.31 -11.05
N LYS A 66 5.09 -11.44 -11.60
CA LYS A 66 5.01 -10.00 -11.38
C LYS A 66 3.66 -9.44 -11.85
N GLU A 67 3.22 -9.83 -13.04
CA GLU A 67 1.97 -9.43 -13.68
C GLU A 67 0.76 -9.91 -12.86
N LYS A 68 0.78 -11.17 -12.42
CA LYS A 68 -0.30 -11.72 -11.61
C LYS A 68 -0.45 -10.96 -10.28
N ALA A 69 0.66 -10.60 -9.64
CA ALA A 69 0.63 -9.81 -8.41
C ALA A 69 0.06 -8.41 -8.62
N LEU A 70 0.37 -7.76 -9.76
CA LEU A 70 -0.21 -6.45 -10.11
C LEU A 70 -1.70 -6.56 -10.43
N THR A 71 -2.14 -7.58 -11.18
CA THR A 71 -3.56 -7.83 -11.46
C THR A 71 -4.35 -8.06 -10.19
N ILE A 72 -3.82 -8.86 -9.26
CA ILE A 72 -4.46 -9.10 -7.96
C ILE A 72 -4.49 -7.82 -7.13
N LEU A 73 -3.39 -7.05 -7.10
CA LEU A 73 -3.35 -5.78 -6.39
C LEU A 73 -4.40 -4.80 -6.93
N LYS A 74 -4.52 -4.66 -8.26
CA LYS A 74 -5.52 -3.82 -8.92
C LYS A 74 -6.93 -4.23 -8.54
N TRP A 75 -7.25 -5.52 -8.66
CA TRP A 75 -8.54 -6.09 -8.28
C TRP A 75 -8.88 -5.80 -6.81
N ILE A 76 -7.91 -5.92 -5.90
CA ILE A 76 -8.15 -5.63 -4.47
C ILE A 76 -8.48 -4.15 -4.26
N ILE A 77 -7.73 -3.25 -4.89
CA ILE A 77 -7.91 -1.80 -4.74
C ILE A 77 -9.24 -1.35 -5.36
N GLU A 78 -9.52 -1.75 -6.59
CA GLU A 78 -10.61 -1.21 -7.40
C GLU A 78 -11.93 -1.94 -7.18
N GLU A 79 -11.91 -3.27 -7.06
CA GLU A 79 -13.14 -4.08 -7.02
C GLU A 79 -13.46 -4.58 -5.61
N LYS A 80 -12.50 -5.21 -4.93
CA LYS A 80 -12.77 -5.83 -3.63
C LYS A 80 -13.01 -4.80 -2.54
N GLU A 81 -12.14 -3.79 -2.45
CA GLU A 81 -12.20 -2.76 -1.41
C GLU A 81 -12.75 -1.42 -1.92
N GLY A 82 -12.81 -1.20 -3.24
CA GLY A 82 -13.33 0.04 -3.83
C GLY A 82 -12.69 1.30 -3.24
N LEU A 83 -11.36 1.28 -3.08
CA LEU A 83 -10.65 2.31 -2.33
C LEU A 83 -10.58 3.62 -3.12
N SER A 84 -11.08 4.71 -2.51
CA SER A 84 -10.76 6.06 -2.98
C SER A 84 -9.26 6.32 -2.85
N GLN A 85 -8.77 7.31 -3.60
CA GLN A 85 -7.36 7.72 -3.55
C GLN A 85 -6.94 8.10 -2.11
N GLU A 86 -7.78 8.82 -1.37
CA GLU A 86 -7.49 9.23 0.01
C GLU A 86 -7.38 8.03 0.95
N LYS A 87 -8.32 7.06 0.83
CA LYS A 87 -8.29 5.83 1.62
C LYS A 87 -7.05 5.00 1.30
N LEU A 88 -6.70 4.89 0.02
CA LEU A 88 -5.50 4.18 -0.42
C LEU A 88 -4.23 4.80 0.21
N LEU A 89 -4.06 6.12 0.14
CA LEU A 89 -2.90 6.82 0.74
C LEU A 89 -2.79 6.66 2.26
N GLY A 90 -3.93 6.42 2.95
CA GLY A 90 -3.98 6.20 4.39
C GLY A 90 -3.76 4.75 4.84
N LEU A 91 -4.18 3.78 4.02
CA LEU A 91 -4.17 2.35 4.35
C LEU A 91 -2.99 1.59 3.73
N TYR A 92 -2.61 1.95 2.50
CA TYR A 92 -1.65 1.20 1.71
C TYR A 92 -0.26 1.22 2.36
N GLY A 93 0.35 0.05 2.43
CA GLY A 93 1.67 -0.16 3.00
C GLY A 93 1.94 -1.65 3.22
N LYS A 94 3.13 -1.97 3.74
CA LYS A 94 3.58 -3.36 3.90
C LYS A 94 2.58 -4.23 4.66
N LYS A 95 2.07 -3.75 5.79
CA LYS A 95 1.07 -4.47 6.61
C LYS A 95 -0.24 -4.72 5.86
N TRP A 96 -0.71 -3.76 5.07
CA TRP A 96 -1.94 -3.91 4.29
C TRP A 96 -1.74 -4.93 3.16
N LEU A 97 -0.57 -4.91 2.49
CA LEU A 97 -0.20 -5.91 1.48
C LEU A 97 -0.10 -7.33 2.07
N GLU A 98 0.54 -7.48 3.23
CA GLU A 98 0.64 -8.77 3.95
C GLU A 98 -0.75 -9.31 4.34
N LYS A 99 -1.63 -8.45 4.87
CA LYS A 99 -3.03 -8.80 5.17
C LYS A 99 -3.77 -9.29 3.93
N ASN A 100 -3.49 -8.67 2.78
CA ASN A 100 -4.05 -9.02 1.48
C ASN A 100 -3.25 -10.09 0.71
N LYS A 101 -2.38 -10.85 1.40
CA LYS A 101 -1.62 -11.99 0.84
C LYS A 101 -0.63 -11.63 -0.28
N LEU A 102 -0.26 -10.35 -0.39
CA LEU A 102 0.72 -9.84 -1.35
C LEU A 102 2.13 -9.70 -0.76
N GLY A 103 2.39 -10.17 0.46
CA GLY A 103 3.71 -10.08 1.10
C GLY A 103 4.81 -10.86 0.37
N ALA A 104 4.51 -12.09 -0.09
CA ALA A 104 5.46 -12.90 -0.86
C ALA A 104 5.85 -12.27 -2.20
N PRO A 105 4.92 -11.91 -3.11
CA PRO A 105 5.28 -11.29 -4.38
C PRO A 105 5.93 -9.91 -4.18
N LEU A 106 5.54 -9.16 -3.14
CA LEU A 106 6.18 -7.91 -2.76
C LEU A 106 7.70 -8.10 -2.51
N ALA A 107 8.07 -9.15 -1.77
CA ALA A 107 9.46 -9.47 -1.51
C ALA A 107 10.20 -9.94 -2.78
N MET A 108 9.56 -10.79 -3.58
CA MET A 108 10.15 -11.39 -4.79
C MET A 108 10.47 -10.37 -5.89
N TYR A 109 9.58 -9.41 -6.15
CA TYR A 109 9.68 -8.56 -7.35
C TYR A 109 9.93 -7.08 -7.06
N TRP A 110 9.73 -6.61 -5.83
CA TRP A 110 9.87 -5.20 -5.46
C TRP A 110 10.76 -4.98 -4.24
N ASN A 111 11.62 -5.95 -3.89
CA ASN A 111 12.55 -5.86 -2.76
C ASN A 111 11.87 -5.39 -1.46
N SER A 112 10.66 -5.90 -1.19
CA SER A 112 9.85 -5.52 -0.04
C SER A 112 9.42 -4.04 0.02
N SER A 113 9.45 -3.30 -1.10
CA SER A 113 9.04 -1.89 -1.19
C SER A 113 7.59 -1.75 -1.64
N PRO A 114 6.65 -1.35 -0.76
CA PRO A 114 5.27 -1.10 -1.14
C PRO A 114 5.15 0.00 -2.19
N TYR A 115 5.96 1.05 -2.07
CA TYR A 115 5.93 2.15 -3.02
C TYR A 115 6.36 1.71 -4.42
N ALA A 116 7.40 0.87 -4.53
CA ALA A 116 7.82 0.35 -5.83
C ALA A 116 6.68 -0.45 -6.48
N MET A 117 5.97 -1.28 -5.72
CA MET A 117 4.85 -2.07 -6.24
C MET A 117 3.66 -1.20 -6.70
N ILE A 118 3.25 -0.20 -5.92
CA ILE A 118 2.12 0.66 -6.32
C ILE A 118 2.48 1.61 -7.47
N ASN A 119 3.73 2.06 -7.55
CA ASN A 119 4.20 2.87 -8.67
C ASN A 119 4.35 2.03 -9.95
N ASP A 120 4.55 0.72 -9.84
CA ASP A 120 4.52 -0.18 -10.99
C ASP A 120 3.07 -0.38 -11.49
N LEU A 121 2.10 -0.50 -10.56
CA LEU A 121 0.68 -0.60 -10.91
C LEU A 121 0.11 0.70 -11.48
N TYR A 122 0.46 1.84 -10.88
CA TYR A 122 0.01 3.17 -11.28
C TYR A 122 1.21 4.11 -11.48
N PRO A 123 1.91 4.01 -12.63
CA PRO A 123 3.11 4.78 -12.91
C PRO A 123 2.89 6.29 -12.74
N ARG A 124 3.76 6.92 -11.94
CA ARG A 124 3.81 8.38 -11.73
C ARG A 124 2.54 8.99 -11.13
N ARG A 125 1.59 8.17 -10.68
CA ARG A 125 0.33 8.64 -10.10
C ARG A 125 0.49 9.17 -8.68
N PHE A 126 1.37 8.56 -7.90
CA PHE A 126 1.60 8.90 -6.50
C PHE A 126 3.05 9.27 -6.28
N LYS A 127 3.29 10.15 -5.31
CA LYS A 127 4.59 10.39 -4.71
C LYS A 127 4.70 9.58 -3.43
N GLU A 128 5.89 9.07 -3.14
CA GLU A 128 6.11 8.21 -1.97
C GLU A 128 5.77 8.90 -0.64
N TRP A 129 5.99 10.21 -0.54
CA TRP A 129 5.62 11.02 0.63
C TRP A 129 4.12 11.26 0.81
N GLU A 130 3.29 10.95 -0.19
CA GLU A 130 1.84 11.03 -0.06
C GLU A 130 1.26 9.88 0.77
N PHE A 131 1.96 8.76 0.89
CA PHE A 131 1.52 7.63 1.71
C PHE A 131 1.69 7.91 3.20
N ARG A 132 1.01 7.15 4.06
CA ARG A 132 1.06 7.32 5.52
C ARG A 132 2.47 7.19 6.10
N VAL A 133 3.29 6.30 5.53
CA VAL A 133 4.64 6.00 6.02
C VAL A 133 5.62 6.02 4.86
N THR A 134 6.66 6.84 4.98
CA THR A 134 7.85 6.77 4.13
C THR A 134 8.89 5.82 4.75
N PRO A 135 9.68 5.06 3.96
CA PRO A 135 10.74 4.21 4.49
C PRO A 135 11.77 4.95 5.35
N VAL A 136 12.46 4.19 6.21
CA VAL A 136 13.62 4.71 6.95
C VAL A 136 14.68 5.19 5.94
N GLY A 137 15.28 6.35 6.21
CA GLY A 137 16.28 6.94 5.31
C GLY A 137 15.71 7.57 4.03
N TYR A 138 14.38 7.55 3.84
CA TYR A 138 13.74 8.12 2.64
C TYR A 138 14.08 9.60 2.43
N TRP A 139 13.96 10.39 3.49
CA TRP A 139 14.10 11.85 3.45
C TRP A 139 15.56 12.28 3.28
N SER A 140 15.76 13.24 2.37
CA SER A 140 16.93 14.11 2.26
C SER A 140 16.44 15.57 2.24
N LYS A 141 17.33 16.56 2.47
CA LYS A 141 16.97 17.99 2.33
C LYS A 141 16.32 18.27 0.97
N ARG A 142 16.92 17.75 -0.11
CA ARG A 142 16.42 17.91 -1.49
C ARG A 142 15.00 17.36 -1.64
N LYS A 143 14.75 16.10 -1.24
CA LYS A 143 13.42 15.48 -1.32
C LYS A 143 12.37 16.21 -0.47
N ALA A 144 12.77 16.71 0.70
CA ALA A 144 11.88 17.48 1.56
C ALA A 144 11.43 18.80 0.91
N LEU A 145 12.37 19.51 0.28
CA LEU A 145 12.06 20.74 -0.47
C LEU A 145 11.24 20.44 -1.74
N GLU A 146 11.54 19.34 -2.45
CA GLU A 146 10.75 18.87 -3.58
C GLU A 146 9.30 18.56 -3.19
N ALA A 147 9.12 17.83 -2.08
CA ALA A 147 7.80 17.52 -1.55
C ALA A 147 7.04 18.77 -1.11
N LEU A 148 7.73 19.73 -0.47
CA LEU A 148 7.15 21.01 -0.09
C LEU A 148 6.70 21.81 -1.30
N ARG A 149 7.58 21.95 -2.30
CA ARG A 149 7.30 22.66 -3.56
C ARG A 149 6.07 22.08 -4.23
N TRP A 150 6.08 20.77 -4.46
CA TRP A 150 4.96 20.07 -5.09
C TRP A 150 3.66 20.22 -4.28
N THR A 151 3.74 20.22 -2.94
CA THR A 151 2.55 20.43 -2.10
C THR A 151 1.96 21.83 -2.29
N ILE A 152 2.81 22.86 -2.34
CA ILE A 152 2.38 24.25 -2.49
C ILE A 152 1.87 24.52 -3.92
N GLU A 153 2.67 24.16 -4.92
CA GLU A 153 2.48 24.57 -6.31
C GLU A 153 1.49 23.67 -7.05
N GLU A 154 1.52 22.36 -6.81
CA GLU A 154 0.75 21.38 -7.60
C GLU A 154 -0.46 20.84 -6.86
N LYS A 155 -0.28 20.41 -5.61
CA LYS A 155 -1.34 19.77 -4.83
C LYS A 155 -2.37 20.77 -4.34
N GLU A 156 -1.92 21.82 -3.66
CA GLU A 156 -2.79 22.82 -3.03
C GLU A 156 -2.94 24.08 -3.91
N LYS A 157 -2.04 24.27 -4.90
CA LYS A 157 -2.04 25.41 -5.84
C LYS A 157 -2.18 26.77 -5.14
N LEU A 158 -1.42 26.95 -4.07
CA LEU A 158 -1.52 28.12 -3.21
C LEU A 158 -0.78 29.30 -3.83
N ASP A 159 -1.48 30.44 -3.93
CA ASP A 159 -0.80 31.73 -4.13
C ASP A 159 -0.08 32.17 -2.83
N GLU A 160 0.71 33.22 -2.94
CA GLU A 160 1.51 33.73 -1.82
C GLU A 160 0.67 34.16 -0.61
N LYS A 161 -0.47 34.83 -0.85
CA LYS A 161 -1.36 35.29 0.21
C LYS A 161 -2.04 34.12 0.91
N GLN A 162 -2.47 33.11 0.15
CA GLN A 162 -3.07 31.89 0.67
C GLN A 162 -2.04 31.06 1.45
N LEU A 163 -0.82 30.93 0.93
CA LEU A 163 0.28 30.24 1.58
C LEU A 163 0.55 30.86 2.95
N LEU A 164 0.77 32.17 3.03
CA LEU A 164 1.04 32.86 4.30
C LEU A 164 -0.10 32.70 5.33
N LYS A 165 -1.36 32.56 4.88
CA LYS A 165 -2.50 32.34 5.79
C LYS A 165 -2.49 30.97 6.46
N VAL A 166 -1.98 29.93 5.79
CA VAL A 166 -2.05 28.54 6.26
C VAL A 166 -0.70 27.98 6.72
N PHE A 167 0.41 28.54 6.24
CA PHE A 167 1.74 27.97 6.41
C PHE A 167 2.24 28.07 7.85
N ASN A 168 2.17 26.95 8.55
CA ASN A 168 2.67 26.78 9.91
C ASN A 168 3.00 25.31 10.16
N GLN A 169 3.49 25.00 11.37
CA GLN A 169 3.87 23.63 11.73
C GLN A 169 2.69 22.65 11.64
N LYS A 170 1.48 23.05 12.06
CA LYS A 170 0.28 22.20 11.98
C LYS A 170 -0.07 21.86 10.53
N TRP A 171 0.05 22.83 9.62
CA TRP A 171 -0.16 22.59 8.19
C TRP A 171 0.91 21.63 7.63
N LEU A 172 2.18 21.82 7.95
CA LEU A 172 3.25 20.90 7.51
C LEU A 172 3.06 19.47 8.05
N ILE A 173 2.56 19.31 9.28
CA ILE A 173 2.19 17.99 9.83
C ILE A 173 1.04 17.38 9.03
N LYS A 174 -0.02 18.15 8.71
CA LYS A 174 -1.13 17.70 7.86
C LYS A 174 -0.65 17.25 6.48
N GLN A 175 0.37 17.92 5.94
CA GLN A 175 1.01 17.57 4.67
C GLN A 175 2.07 16.46 4.78
N LYS A 176 2.18 15.78 5.93
CA LYS A 176 3.12 14.66 6.19
C LYS A 176 4.60 15.05 6.11
N LEU A 177 4.92 16.32 6.32
CA LEU A 177 6.29 16.87 6.26
C LEU A 177 6.93 17.07 7.65
N TRP A 178 6.35 16.54 8.73
CA TRP A 178 6.91 16.65 10.08
C TRP A 178 8.32 16.06 10.20
N THR A 179 8.51 14.84 9.73
CA THR A 179 9.78 14.12 9.83
C THR A 179 10.93 14.91 9.18
N PRO A 180 10.85 15.36 7.91
CA PRO A 180 11.91 16.17 7.33
C PRO A 180 12.03 17.55 7.97
N LEU A 181 10.92 18.20 8.36
CA LEU A 181 10.92 19.49 9.05
C LEU A 181 11.75 19.44 10.34
N LYS A 182 11.48 18.44 11.20
CA LYS A 182 12.22 18.23 12.44
C LYS A 182 13.68 17.91 12.17
N ARG A 183 13.96 17.04 11.19
CA ARG A 183 15.31 16.53 10.90
C ARG A 183 16.25 17.58 10.34
N TYR A 184 15.79 18.47 9.46
CA TYR A 184 16.68 19.37 8.72
C TYR A 184 16.54 20.85 9.08
N TRP A 185 15.43 21.24 9.69
CA TRP A 185 15.13 22.64 10.04
C TRP A 185 14.74 22.80 11.52
N LYS A 186 15.10 21.84 12.37
CA LYS A 186 14.85 21.85 13.82
C LYS A 186 13.38 22.12 14.19
N GLY A 187 12.44 21.75 13.32
CA GLY A 187 11.02 21.99 13.53
C GLY A 187 10.50 23.35 13.07
N SER A 188 11.35 24.23 12.54
CA SER A 188 11.00 25.61 12.14
C SER A 188 10.37 25.67 10.73
N PRO A 189 9.07 26.00 10.59
CA PRO A 189 8.45 26.19 9.28
C PRO A 189 9.13 27.32 8.49
N TYR A 190 9.51 28.40 9.16
CA TYR A 190 10.18 29.54 8.53
C TYR A 190 11.48 29.13 7.84
N GLU A 191 12.36 28.42 8.55
CA GLU A 191 13.65 27.97 8.02
C GLU A 191 13.48 27.04 6.82
N MET A 192 12.45 26.20 6.84
CA MET A 192 12.13 25.32 5.71
C MET A 192 11.58 26.09 4.50
N LEU A 193 10.77 27.13 4.73
CA LEU A 193 10.20 27.94 3.66
C LEU A 193 11.25 28.79 2.96
N ILE A 194 12.14 29.46 3.70
CA ILE A 194 13.21 30.27 3.11
C ILE A 194 14.26 29.41 2.40
N ALA A 195 14.43 28.15 2.83
CA ALA A 195 15.26 27.19 2.11
C ALA A 195 14.65 26.78 0.76
N LEU A 196 13.33 26.91 0.58
CA LEU A 196 12.65 26.67 -0.70
C LEU A 196 12.59 27.93 -1.57
N TYR A 197 12.26 29.07 -0.98
CA TYR A 197 12.10 30.36 -1.64
C TYR A 197 13.00 31.41 -0.95
N SER A 198 14.28 31.42 -1.32
CA SER A 198 15.23 32.38 -0.77
C SER A 198 14.78 33.82 -1.03
N ASN A 199 14.94 34.68 -0.03
CA ASN A 199 14.66 36.13 -0.06
C ASN A 199 13.22 36.55 -0.42
N ARG A 200 12.25 35.61 -0.42
CA ARG A 200 10.85 35.91 -0.75
C ARG A 200 9.98 36.19 0.47
N PHE A 201 10.38 35.70 1.64
CA PHE A 201 9.58 35.75 2.87
C PHE A 201 10.40 36.25 4.05
N SER A 202 9.77 37.02 4.94
CA SER A 202 10.36 37.41 6.24
C SER A 202 9.66 36.68 7.39
N LYS A 203 10.35 36.55 8.53
CA LYS A 203 9.87 35.77 9.69
C LYS A 203 8.52 36.28 10.21
N ASN A 204 8.32 37.58 10.21
CA ASN A 204 7.11 38.24 10.72
C ASN A 204 5.87 38.03 9.82
N MET A 205 6.07 37.55 8.59
CA MET A 205 4.96 37.22 7.68
C MET A 205 4.26 35.90 8.04
N LEU A 206 4.89 35.03 8.82
CA LEU A 206 4.36 33.71 9.15
C LEU A 206 3.60 33.69 10.47
N LYS A 207 2.42 33.05 10.46
CA LYS A 207 1.61 32.85 11.67
C LYS A 207 2.36 31.99 12.71
N GLY A 208 2.41 32.48 13.95
CA GLY A 208 3.03 31.80 15.09
C GLY A 208 4.46 32.26 15.43
N TYR A 209 4.96 33.30 14.74
CA TYR A 209 6.22 33.99 15.05
C TYR A 209 6.00 35.46 15.47
N ILE A 210 4.77 35.79 15.87
CA ILE A 210 4.37 37.07 16.50
C ILE A 210 4.13 36.79 17.98
#